data_AF-A0A183V7V5-F1
#
_entry.id   AF-A0A183V7V5-F1
#
_cell.length_a   1.000
_cell.length_b   1.000
_cell.length_c   1.000
_cell.angle_alpha   90.00
_cell.angle_beta   90.00
_cell.angle_gamma   90.00
#
_symmetry.space_group_name_H-M   'P 1'
#
loop_
_entity.id
_entity.type
_entity.pdbx_description
1 polymer ?
#
loop_
_entity_poly.entity_id
_entity_poly.type
_entity_poly.pdbx_seq_one_letter_code
_entity_poly.pdbx_strand_id
1 'polypeptide(L)'
;MAQKERVAALTKKQLEELEPTRNVYRSVGRMYLKSSVKAEIERHTNEIEKAKEKMAAIDKQKEYLEKSLSESERNLREMVQSRP
;
A
#
# COMPACT_ATOMS: atom_id res chain seq x y z
N MET A 1 1.38 3.71 -3.39
CA MET A 1 1.20 2.89 -2.17
C MET A 1 2.50 2.72 -1.39
N ALA A 2 3.61 2.41 -2.06
CA ALA A 2 4.95 2.37 -1.47
C ALA A 2 5.35 3.60 -0.63
N GLN A 3 5.01 4.82 -1.06
CA GLN A 3 5.29 6.02 -0.27
C GLN A 3 4.51 6.03 1.07
N LYS A 4 3.24 5.59 1.08
CA LYS A 4 2.43 5.56 2.30
C LYS A 4 2.96 4.52 3.30
N GLU A 5 3.34 3.36 2.81
CA GLU A 5 4.01 2.33 3.62
C GLU A 5 5.32 2.85 4.21
N ARG A 6 6.18 3.47 3.38
CA ARG A 6 7.46 4.03 3.81
C ARG A 6 7.29 5.09 4.88
N VAL A 7 6.35 6.02 4.70
CA VAL A 7 6.06 7.06 5.69
C VAL A 7 5.57 6.44 6.99
N ALA A 8 4.60 5.52 6.94
CA ALA A 8 4.09 4.85 8.14
C ALA A 8 5.18 4.07 8.88
N ALA A 9 6.08 3.39 8.16
CA ALA A 9 7.22 2.65 8.75
C ALA A 9 8.24 3.58 9.42
N LEU A 10 8.56 4.72 8.79
CA LEU A 10 9.46 5.72 9.37
C LEU A 10 8.84 6.34 10.64
N THR A 11 7.56 6.74 10.58
CA THR A 11 6.86 7.30 11.74
C THR A 11 6.74 6.29 12.87
N LYS A 12 6.45 5.01 12.56
CA LYS A 12 6.45 3.94 13.56
C LYS A 12 7.80 3.81 14.27
N LYS A 13 8.91 3.77 13.51
CA LYS A 13 10.25 3.68 14.07
C LYS A 13 10.55 4.86 15.01
N GLN A 14 10.18 6.08 14.61
CA GLN A 14 10.33 7.27 15.44
C GLN A 14 9.47 7.21 16.71
N LEU A 15 8.27 6.62 16.65
CA LEU A 15 7.41 6.44 17.83
C LEU A 15 7.95 5.37 18.78
N GLU A 16 8.61 4.33 18.27
CA GLU A 16 9.28 3.30 19.09
C GLU A 16 10.47 3.84 19.88
N GLU A 17 11.11 4.92 19.39
CA GLU A 17 12.19 5.63 20.08
C GLU A 17 11.68 6.56 21.21
N LEU A 18 10.36 6.78 21.33
CA LEU A 18 9.77 7.66 22.33
C LEU A 18 9.41 6.93 23.62
N GLU A 19 9.44 7.67 24.73
CA GLU A 19 8.96 7.19 26.03
C GLU A 19 7.45 6.86 25.97
N PRO A 20 7.00 5.68 26.45
CA PRO A 20 5.60 5.25 26.36
C PRO A 20 4.58 6.18 27.04
N THR A 21 5.02 6.95 28.04
CA THR A 21 4.21 7.87 28.84
C THR A 21 4.06 9.24 28.21
N ARG A 22 4.79 9.54 27.14
CA ARG A 22 4.78 10.86 26.50
C ARG A 22 3.43 11.12 25.84
N ASN A 23 2.95 12.36 25.98
CA ASN A 23 1.72 12.79 25.31
C ASN A 23 1.97 12.84 23.79
N VAL A 24 1.20 12.06 23.04
CA VAL A 24 1.23 12.07 21.57
C VAL A 24 -0.10 12.64 21.06
N TYR A 25 -0.03 13.37 19.96
CA TYR A 25 -1.21 13.96 19.33
C TYR A 25 -1.27 13.56 17.86
N ARG A 26 -2.43 13.08 17.45
CA ARG A 26 -2.70 12.63 16.08
C ARG A 26 -3.54 13.65 15.35
N SER A 27 -3.13 14.00 14.13
CA SER A 27 -3.96 14.83 13.24
C SER A 27 -5.16 14.04 12.71
N VAL A 28 -6.36 14.59 12.89
CA VAL A 28 -7.61 14.14 12.27
C VAL A 28 -8.23 15.34 11.56
N GLY A 29 -8.06 15.40 10.24
CA GLY A 29 -8.40 16.60 9.46
C GLY A 29 -7.56 17.79 9.92
N ARG A 30 -8.22 18.83 10.45
CA ARG A 30 -7.56 20.04 10.98
C ARG A 30 -7.34 20.01 12.51
N MET A 31 -7.79 18.96 13.18
CA MET A 31 -7.76 18.84 14.64
C MET A 31 -6.66 17.87 15.08
N TYR A 32 -6.16 18.04 16.31
CA TYR A 32 -5.19 17.13 16.92
C TYR A 32 -5.81 16.44 18.13
N LEU A 33 -5.91 15.11 18.07
CA LEU A 33 -6.48 14.28 19.13
C LEU A 33 -5.37 13.70 19.99
N LYS A 34 -5.51 13.76 21.32
CA LYS A 34 -4.61 13.08 22.24
C LYS A 34 -4.69 11.56 22.02
N SER A 35 -3.53 10.93 21.88
CA SER A 35 -3.34 9.50 21.68
C SER A 35 -2.19 9.00 22.56
N SER A 36 -1.94 7.69 22.56
CA SER A 36 -0.81 7.07 23.26
C SER A 36 0.21 6.54 22.25
N VAL A 37 1.49 6.47 22.64
CA VAL A 37 2.56 5.90 21.80
C VAL A 37 2.18 4.50 21.30
N LYS A 38 1.64 3.65 22.19
CA LYS A 38 1.22 2.28 21.85
C LYS A 38 0.12 2.25 20.79
N ALA A 39 -0.92 3.08 20.95
CA ALA A 39 -2.03 3.14 20.00
C ALA A 39 -1.59 3.66 18.62
N GLU A 40 -0.66 4.61 18.59
CA GLU A 40 -0.11 5.14 17.33
C GLU A 40 0.78 4.11 16.61
N ILE A 41 1.60 3.36 17.35
CA ILE A 41 2.40 2.26 16.79
C ILE A 41 1.50 1.17 16.17
N GLU A 42 0.45 0.77 16.88
CA GLU A 42 -0.52 -0.22 16.38
C GLU A 42 -1.22 0.29 15.11
N ARG A 43 -1.63 1.56 15.10
CA ARG A 43 -2.25 2.17 13.91
C ARG A 43 -1.30 2.15 12.71
N HIS A 44 -0.05 2.56 12.89
CA HIS A 44 0.93 2.56 11.79
C HIS A 44 1.27 1.14 11.33
N THR A 45 1.25 0.15 12.22
CA THR A 45 1.41 -1.27 11.86
C THR A 45 0.25 -1.71 10.94
N ASN A 46 -1.00 -1.41 11.31
CA ASN A 46 -2.17 -1.69 10.49
C ASN A 46 -2.16 -0.93 9.14
N GLU A 47 -1.63 0.30 9.11
CA GLU A 47 -1.48 1.07 7.87
C GLU A 47 -0.46 0.43 6.90
N ILE A 48 0.65 -0.08 7.44
CA ILE A 48 1.68 -0.80 6.67
C ILE A 48 1.10 -2.08 6.07
N GLU A 49 0.40 -2.90 6.87
CA GLU A 49 -0.21 -4.14 6.40
C GLU A 49 -1.23 -3.89 5.28
N LYS A 50 -2.14 -2.93 5.48
CA LYS A 50 -3.11 -2.54 4.45
C LYS A 50 -2.46 -2.01 3.18
N ALA A 51 -1.31 -1.34 3.28
CA ALA A 51 -0.56 -0.88 2.12
C ALA A 51 0.03 -2.07 1.35
N LYS A 52 0.61 -3.05 2.06
CA LYS A 52 1.15 -4.28 1.47
C LYS A 52 0.09 -5.13 0.78
N GLU A 53 -1.05 -5.35 1.43
CA GLU A 53 -2.17 -6.09 0.85
C GLU A 53 -2.64 -5.47 -0.47
N LYS A 54 -2.79 -4.13 -0.48
CA LYS A 54 -3.20 -3.40 -1.69
C LYS A 54 -2.14 -3.44 -2.79
N MET A 55 -0.85 -3.43 -2.44
CA MET A 55 0.22 -3.61 -3.42
C MET A 55 0.15 -5.00 -4.05
N ALA A 56 0.05 -6.06 -3.24
CA ALA A 56 -0.09 -7.42 -3.73
C ALA A 56 -1.34 -7.60 -4.63
N ALA A 57 -2.46 -6.96 -4.27
CA ALA A 57 -3.66 -6.98 -5.10
C ALA A 57 -3.45 -6.30 -6.46
N ILE A 58 -2.78 -5.14 -6.49
CA ILE A 58 -2.46 -4.41 -7.72
C ILE A 58 -1.47 -5.20 -8.58
N ASP A 59 -0.45 -5.81 -7.98
CA ASP A 59 0.54 -6.61 -8.70
C ASP A 59 -0.13 -7.83 -9.37
N LYS A 60 -1.02 -8.51 -8.65
CA LYS A 60 -1.81 -9.62 -9.20
C LYS A 60 -2.71 -9.16 -10.35
N GLN A 61 -3.36 -8.00 -10.22
CA GLN A 61 -4.18 -7.43 -11.28
C GLN A 61 -3.35 -7.07 -12.52
N LYS A 62 -2.16 -6.50 -12.31
CA LYS A 62 -1.22 -6.18 -13.38
C LYS A 62 -0.82 -7.43 -14.15
N GLU A 63 -0.38 -8.49 -13.46
CA GLU A 63 0.01 -9.75 -14.11
C GLU A 63 -1.14 -10.36 -14.94
N TYR A 64 -2.37 -10.31 -14.40
CA TYR A 64 -3.55 -10.78 -15.11
C TYR A 64 -3.80 -9.99 -16.41
N LEU A 65 -3.72 -8.66 -16.34
CA LEU A 65 -3.91 -7.78 -17.50
C LEU A 65 -2.80 -7.95 -18.54
N GLU A 66 -1.54 -8.12 -18.12
CA GLU A 66 -0.41 -8.37 -19.02
C GLU A 66 -0.56 -9.69 -19.78
N LYS A 67 -1.00 -10.77 -19.11
CA LYS A 67 -1.29 -12.05 -19.76
C LYS A 67 -2.44 -11.92 -20.76
N SER A 68 -3.55 -11.29 -20.34
CA SER A 68 -4.71 -11.09 -21.19
C SER A 68 -4.38 -10.25 -22.44
N LEU A 69 -3.55 -9.22 -22.29
CA LEU A 69 -3.05 -8.42 -23.39
C LEU A 69 -2.21 -9.27 -24.35
N SER A 70 -1.23 -10.01 -23.84
CA SER A 70 -0.36 -10.86 -24.67
C SER A 70 -1.14 -11.94 -25.43
N GLU A 71 -2.14 -12.56 -24.79
CA GLU A 71 -3.02 -13.54 -25.44
C GLU A 71 -3.86 -12.88 -26.53
N SER A 72 -4.42 -11.69 -26.26
CA SER A 72 -5.21 -10.94 -27.24
C SER A 72 -4.38 -10.51 -28.44
N GLU A 73 -3.16 -10.01 -28.23
CA GLU A 73 -2.22 -9.65 -29.29
C GLU A 73 -1.84 -10.86 -30.16
N ARG A 74 -1.58 -12.02 -29.54
CA ARG A 74 -1.29 -13.25 -30.28
C ARG A 74 -2.48 -13.67 -31.13
N ASN A 75 -3.68 -13.72 -30.54
CA ASN A 75 -4.90 -14.11 -31.24
C ASN A 75 -5.16 -13.19 -32.45
N LEU A 76 -4.99 -11.87 -32.29
CA LEU A 76 -5.14 -10.91 -33.38
C LEU A 76 -4.09 -11.13 -34.49
N ARG A 77 -2.83 -11.39 -34.12
CA ARG A 77 -1.77 -11.65 -35.09
C ARG A 77 -2.06 -12.92 -35.92
N GLU A 78 -2.51 -13.98 -35.27
CA GLU A 78 -2.93 -15.23 -35.92
C GLU A 78 -4.13 -15.00 -36.86
N MET A 79 -5.12 -14.21 -36.45
CA MET A 79 -6.28 -13.86 -37.28
C MET A 79 -5.90 -13.06 -38.53
N VAL A 80 -4.92 -12.16 -38.43
CA VAL A 80 -4.43 -11.39 -39.60
C VAL A 80 -3.63 -12.28 -40.54
N GLN A 81 -2.77 -13.14 -40.02
CA GLN A 81 -1.93 -14.06 -40.83
C GLN A 81 -2.71 -15.20 -41.48
N SER A 82 -3.86 -15.57 -40.92
CA SER A 82 -4.74 -16.61 -41.48
C SER A 82 -5.68 -16.11 -42.58
N ARG A 83 -5.66 -14.81 -42.90
CA ARG A 83 -6.31 -14.28 -44.10
C ARG A 83 -5.35 -14.42 -45.29
N PRO A 84 -5.82 -14.94 -46.45
CA PRO A 84 -4.99 -15.16 -47.63
C PRO A 84 -4.42 -13.87 -48.22
#